data_AF-A0A7X6KYG2-F1
#
_entry.id   AF-A0A7X6KYG2-F1
#
_cell.length_a   1.000
_cell.length_b   1.000
_cell.length_c   1.000
_cell.angle_alpha   90.00
_cell.angle_beta   90.00
_cell.angle_gamma   90.00
#
_symmetry.space_group_name_H-M   'P 1'
#
loop_
_entity.id
_entity.type
_entity.pdbx_description
1 polymer ?
#
loop_
_entity_poly.entity_id
_entity_poly.type
_entity_poly.pdbx_seq_one_letter_code
_entity_poly.pdbx_strand_id
1 'polypeptide(L)'
;MTASYYRIQEACRPVAQLLDAEYQTSLSYCTGTERSGVSACRSVEDLATYLAISGMPWDPETFVLVEVDADLADVEDEDHDLGARLVIPTKIIAVTPVMDTGLLDLIDAAFAA
;
A
#
# COMPACT_ATOMS: atom_id res chain seq x y z
N MET A 1 0.71 14.82 -11.65
CA MET A 1 1.47 13.98 -12.60
C MET A 1 1.34 12.59 -12.02
N THR A 2 0.56 11.74 -12.67
CA THR A 2 0.25 10.40 -12.16
C THR A 2 1.48 9.51 -12.25
N ALA A 3 1.63 8.63 -11.27
CA ALA A 3 2.70 7.63 -11.23
C ALA A 3 2.19 6.32 -10.62
N SER A 4 2.89 5.22 -10.88
CA SER A 4 2.58 3.93 -10.25
C SER A 4 2.95 3.92 -8.77
N TYR A 5 2.07 3.29 -7.98
CA TYR A 5 2.29 2.96 -6.58
C TYR A 5 1.75 1.57 -6.28
N TYR A 6 2.28 0.97 -5.21
CA TYR A 6 2.02 -0.40 -4.82
C TYR A 6 1.49 -0.45 -3.39
N ARG A 7 0.43 -1.22 -3.16
CA ARG A 7 -0.07 -1.53 -1.82
C ARG A 7 -0.55 -2.96 -1.73
N ILE A 8 -0.66 -3.47 -0.50
CA ILE A 8 -1.45 -4.68 -0.24
C ILE A 8 -2.84 -4.33 0.29
N GLN A 9 -3.79 -5.22 0.05
CA GLN A 9 -5.11 -5.21 0.70
C GLN A 9 -5.70 -6.61 0.77
N GLU A 10 -6.63 -6.83 1.69
CA GLU A 10 -7.42 -8.06 1.75
C GLU A 10 -8.16 -8.30 0.43
N ALA A 11 -8.09 -9.51 -0.11
CA ALA A 11 -8.72 -9.89 -1.36
C ALA A 11 -10.26 -9.79 -1.31
N CYS A 12 -10.85 -9.87 -0.10
CA CYS A 12 -12.29 -9.70 0.10
C CYS A 12 -12.75 -8.24 -0.02
N ARG A 13 -11.84 -7.27 0.04
CA ARG A 13 -12.17 -5.85 -0.15
C ARG A 13 -12.21 -5.54 -1.64
N PRO A 14 -13.31 -4.96 -2.16
CA PRO A 14 -13.40 -4.62 -3.57
C PRO A 14 -12.32 -3.61 -3.97
N VAL A 15 -11.37 -4.01 -4.82
CA VAL A 15 -10.28 -3.13 -5.30
C VAL A 15 -10.83 -1.86 -5.96
N ALA A 16 -12.01 -1.93 -6.59
CA ALA A 16 -12.68 -0.77 -7.18
C ALA A 16 -12.96 0.36 -6.17
N GLN A 17 -13.08 0.06 -4.87
CA GLN A 17 -13.26 1.08 -3.82
C GLN A 17 -12.03 1.99 -3.68
N LEU A 18 -10.83 1.56 -4.10
CA LEU A 18 -9.67 2.44 -4.12
C LEU A 18 -9.84 3.66 -5.04
N LEU A 19 -10.75 3.58 -6.02
CA LEU A 19 -11.05 4.68 -6.96
C LEU A 19 -12.22 5.55 -6.50
N ASP A 20 -12.90 5.16 -5.42
CA ASP A 20 -14.03 5.90 -4.88
C ASP A 20 -13.52 6.89 -3.84
N ALA A 21 -13.74 8.18 -4.09
CA ALA A 21 -13.28 9.27 -3.23
C ALA A 21 -13.78 9.15 -1.78
N GLU A 22 -14.94 8.53 -1.54
CA GLU A 22 -15.47 8.31 -0.19
C GLU A 22 -14.68 7.24 0.59
N TYR A 23 -13.97 6.35 -0.11
CA TYR A 23 -13.16 5.28 0.49
C TYR A 23 -11.65 5.54 0.38
N GLN A 24 -11.23 6.68 -0.18
CA GLN A 24 -9.84 7.11 -0.25
C GLN A 24 -9.40 7.78 1.05
N THR A 25 -9.42 7.01 2.14
CA THR A 25 -8.92 7.44 3.44
C THR A 25 -7.97 6.41 4.03
N SER A 26 -7.04 6.89 4.85
CA SER A 26 -6.08 6.09 5.59
C SER A 26 -6.24 6.39 7.08
N LEU A 27 -6.40 5.35 7.88
CA LEU A 27 -6.57 5.44 9.33
C LEU A 27 -5.28 5.03 10.03
N SER A 28 -4.74 5.92 10.85
CA SER A 28 -3.60 5.62 11.71
C SER A 28 -3.94 4.52 12.71
N TYR A 29 -3.09 3.49 12.76
CA TYR A 29 -3.22 2.43 13.76
C TYR A 29 -2.93 2.92 15.18
N CYS A 30 -1.94 3.81 15.34
CA CYS A 30 -1.46 4.25 16.66
C CYS A 30 -2.23 5.45 17.21
N THR A 31 -2.62 6.39 16.34
CA THR A 31 -3.23 7.66 16.78
C THR A 31 -4.73 7.73 16.51
N GLY A 32 -5.27 6.86 15.65
CA GLY A 32 -6.66 6.93 15.18
C GLY A 32 -6.93 8.15 14.28
N THR A 33 -5.89 8.86 13.85
CA THR A 33 -6.02 9.98 12.90
C THR A 33 -6.42 9.45 11.53
N GLU A 34 -7.48 10.02 10.97
CA GLU A 34 -7.91 9.77 9.60
C GLU A 34 -7.33 10.82 8.66
N ARG A 35 -6.73 10.36 7.56
CA ARG A 35 -6.07 11.19 6.55
C ARG A 35 -6.65 10.89 5.17
N SER A 36 -6.75 11.91 4.34
CA SER A 36 -7.19 11.75 2.95
C SER A 36 -6.09 11.08 2.13
N GLY A 37 -6.49 10.13 1.30
CA GLY A 37 -5.62 9.32 0.47
C GLY A 37 -5.40 7.92 1.02
N VAL A 38 -4.85 7.10 0.14
CA VAL A 38 -4.54 5.70 0.37
C VAL A 38 -3.04 5.58 0.60
N SER A 39 -2.64 4.87 1.66
CA SER A 39 -1.22 4.56 1.88
C SER A 39 -0.72 3.52 0.87
N ALA A 40 0.35 3.87 0.16
CA ALA A 40 1.01 3.03 -0.84
C ALA A 40 2.51 3.37 -0.93
N CYS A 41 3.31 2.51 -1.56
CA CYS A 41 4.74 2.71 -1.75
C CYS A 41 5.08 2.93 -3.24
N ARG A 42 6.24 3.52 -3.52
CA ARG A 42 6.67 3.85 -4.89
C ARG A 42 7.12 2.64 -5.71
N SER A 43 7.59 1.60 -5.03
CA SER A 43 8.05 0.35 -5.63
C SER A 43 7.60 -0.84 -4.78
N VAL A 44 7.72 -2.06 -5.33
CA VAL A 44 7.44 -3.29 -4.59
C VAL A 44 8.51 -3.52 -3.52
N GLU A 45 9.74 -3.09 -3.76
CA GLU A 45 10.86 -3.14 -2.82
C GLU A 45 10.66 -2.19 -1.63
N ASP A 46 10.17 -0.98 -1.87
CA ASP A 46 9.79 -0.05 -0.79
C ASP A 46 8.63 -0.64 0.04
N LEU A 47 7.65 -1.25 -0.63
CA LEU A 47 6.53 -1.91 0.04
C LEU A 47 7.02 -3.09 0.90
N ALA A 48 7.96 -3.89 0.40
CA ALA A 48 8.56 -5.00 1.14
C ALA A 48 9.28 -4.50 2.40
N THR A 49 10.07 -3.43 2.25
CA THR A 49 10.77 -2.79 3.37
C THR A 49 9.78 -2.28 4.41
N TYR A 50 8.73 -1.58 3.98
CA TYR A 50 7.65 -1.09 4.85
C TYR A 50 6.94 -2.24 5.60
N LEU A 51 6.60 -3.33 4.93
CA LEU A 51 5.93 -4.48 5.54
C LEU A 51 6.82 -5.23 6.53
N ALA A 52 8.14 -5.28 6.29
CA ALA A 52 9.09 -5.90 7.20
C ALA A 52 9.17 -5.14 8.55
N ILE A 53 9.07 -3.81 8.53
CA ILE A 53 9.35 -2.98 9.71
C ILE A 53 8.12 -2.39 10.40
N SER A 54 7.02 -2.19 9.68
CA SER A 54 5.81 -1.53 10.22
C SER A 54 5.09 -2.37 11.28
N GLY A 55 5.25 -3.70 11.24
CA GLY A 55 4.51 -4.61 12.11
C GLY A 55 3.00 -4.62 11.84
N MET A 56 2.56 -4.08 10.70
CA MET A 56 1.17 -4.14 10.26
C MET A 56 0.73 -5.61 10.19
N PRO A 57 -0.44 -5.99 10.74
CA PRO A 57 -0.98 -7.33 10.55
C PRO A 57 -1.49 -7.49 9.12
N TRP A 58 -1.02 -8.52 8.43
CA TRP A 58 -1.49 -8.93 7.11
C TRP A 58 -1.23 -10.43 6.92
N ASP A 59 -1.89 -11.03 5.94
CA ASP A 59 -1.79 -12.47 5.64
C ASP A 59 -1.56 -12.68 4.14
N PRO A 60 -0.43 -13.26 3.70
CA PRO A 60 -0.11 -13.41 2.29
C PRO A 60 -1.10 -14.33 1.54
N GLU A 61 -1.79 -15.25 2.23
CA GLU A 61 -2.76 -16.14 1.58
C GLU A 61 -4.08 -15.44 1.23
N THR A 62 -4.42 -14.38 1.96
CA THR A 62 -5.70 -13.68 1.82
C THR A 62 -5.56 -12.26 1.25
N PHE A 63 -4.34 -11.81 0.99
CA PHE A 63 -4.04 -10.47 0.47
C PHE A 63 -3.63 -10.49 -1.00
N VAL A 64 -3.89 -9.36 -1.67
CA VAL A 64 -3.45 -9.07 -3.04
C VAL A 64 -2.51 -7.88 -3.04
N LEU A 65 -1.51 -7.91 -3.93
CA LEU A 65 -0.74 -6.76 -4.34
C LEU A 65 -1.53 -5.99 -5.41
N VAL A 66 -1.69 -4.70 -5.20
CA VAL A 66 -2.38 -3.80 -6.12
C VAL A 66 -1.39 -2.75 -6.60
N GLU A 67 -1.27 -2.63 -7.92
CA GLU A 67 -0.61 -1.50 -8.56
C GLU A 67 -1.65 -0.49 -9.02
N VAL A 68 -1.44 0.79 -8.69
CA VAL A 68 -2.33 1.89 -9.04
C VAL A 68 -1.56 3.04 -9.67
N ASP A 69 -2.15 3.68 -10.67
CA ASP A 69 -1.79 5.04 -11.07
C ASP A 69 -2.44 6.02 -10.09
N ALA A 70 -1.65 6.89 -9.48
CA ALA A 70 -2.14 7.85 -8.50
C ALA A 70 -1.39 9.18 -8.55
N ASP A 71 -2.05 10.24 -8.10
CA ASP A 71 -1.39 11.49 -7.71
C ASP A 71 -1.02 11.44 -6.22
N LEU A 72 -0.04 12.24 -5.78
CA LEU A 72 0.24 12.38 -4.34
C LEU A 72 -0.90 13.13 -3.66
N ALA A 73 -1.25 12.73 -2.44
CA ALA A 73 -2.14 13.52 -1.59
C ALA A 73 -1.42 14.78 -1.09
N ASP A 74 -2.19 15.79 -0.69
CA ASP A 74 -1.66 17.05 -0.11
C ASP A 74 -1.13 16.88 1.32
N VAL A 75 -1.38 15.72 1.93
CA VAL A 75 -0.96 15.34 3.28
C VAL A 75 0.08 14.23 3.22
N GLU A 76 1.01 14.25 4.18
CA GLU A 76 2.08 13.26 4.26
C GLU A 76 1.61 11.97 4.95
N ASP A 77 2.25 10.85 4.58
CA ASP A 77 2.03 9.62 5.32
C ASP A 77 2.73 9.67 6.69
N GLU A 78 2.14 9.08 7.72
CA GLU A 78 2.72 8.97 9.06
C GLU A 78 3.96 8.07 9.01
N ASP A 79 3.96 7.11 8.09
CA ASP A 79 5.08 6.21 7.82
C ASP A 79 5.91 6.68 6.61
N HIS A 80 5.92 7.99 6.32
CA HIS A 80 6.68 8.57 5.21
C HIS A 80 8.18 8.19 5.25
N ASP A 81 8.75 8.18 6.46
CA ASP A 81 10.15 7.81 6.71
C ASP A 81 10.45 6.33 6.41
N LEU A 82 9.41 5.50 6.31
CA LEU A 82 9.48 4.08 5.97
C LEU A 82 9.16 3.81 4.48
N GLY A 83 9.00 4.87 3.67
CA GLY A 83 8.72 4.78 2.23
C GLY A 83 7.23 4.83 1.86
N ALA A 84 6.32 4.82 2.84
CA ALA A 84 4.89 4.95 2.59
C ALA A 84 4.53 6.36 2.11
N ARG A 85 3.54 6.49 1.25
CA ARG A 85 3.04 7.74 0.70
C ARG A 85 1.53 7.69 0.67
N LEU A 86 0.88 8.79 1.06
CA LEU A 86 -0.53 8.97 0.80
C LEU A 86 -0.71 9.39 -0.66
N VAL A 87 -1.54 8.64 -1.36
CA VAL A 87 -1.83 8.84 -2.78
C VAL A 87 -3.33 8.89 -3.02
N ILE A 88 -3.75 9.50 -4.12
CA ILE A 88 -5.12 9.55 -4.61
C ILE A 88 -5.18 8.64 -5.84
N PRO A 89 -5.60 7.37 -5.70
CA PRO A 89 -5.67 6.45 -6.83
C PRO A 89 -6.64 6.95 -7.89
N THR A 90 -6.20 6.92 -9.14
CA THR A 90 -6.98 7.34 -10.31
C THR A 90 -7.31 6.17 -11.23
N LYS A 91 -6.50 5.10 -11.17
CA LYS A 91 -6.70 3.90 -11.99
C LYS A 91 -5.99 2.70 -11.38
N ILE A 92 -6.64 1.53 -11.46
CA ILE A 92 -6.02 0.24 -11.13
C ILE A 92 -5.25 -0.27 -12.35
N ILE A 93 -3.99 -0.63 -12.16
CA ILE A 93 -3.09 -1.13 -13.20
C ILE A 93 -3.03 -2.65 -13.17
N ALA A 94 -2.80 -3.22 -11.99
CA ALA A 94 -2.72 -4.66 -11.79
C ALA A 94 -3.22 -5.05 -10.41
N VAL A 95 -3.73 -6.27 -10.32
CA VAL A 95 -4.08 -6.95 -9.06
C VAL A 95 -3.53 -8.36 -9.15
N THR A 96 -2.70 -8.74 -8.20
CA THR A 96 -2.03 -10.05 -8.21
C THR A 96 -2.04 -10.63 -6.80
N PRO A 97 -2.43 -11.91 -6.60
CA PRO A 97 -2.29 -12.56 -5.30
C PRO A 97 -0.87 -12.42 -4.76
N VAL A 98 -0.70 -12.07 -3.48
CA VAL A 98 0.65 -11.82 -2.94
C VAL A 98 1.56 -13.03 -3.13
N MET A 99 1.01 -14.24 -2.96
CA MET A 99 1.72 -15.51 -3.18
C MET A 99 2.35 -15.65 -4.57
N ASP A 100 1.87 -14.92 -5.59
CA ASP A 100 2.34 -15.00 -6.97
C ASP A 100 3.33 -13.87 -7.36
N THR A 101 3.71 -13.00 -6.43
CA THR A 101 4.44 -11.74 -6.74
C THR A 101 5.93 -11.76 -6.41
N GLY A 102 6.40 -12.71 -5.61
CA GLY A 102 7.77 -12.66 -5.03
C GLY A 102 7.95 -11.64 -3.91
N LEU A 103 6.87 -10.95 -3.48
CA LEU A 103 6.92 -9.98 -2.38
C LEU A 103 7.45 -10.58 -1.07
N LEU A 104 7.15 -11.85 -0.79
CA LEU A 104 7.65 -12.53 0.40
C LEU A 104 9.18 -12.65 0.42
N ASP A 105 9.79 -13.01 -0.72
CA ASP A 105 11.24 -13.11 -0.84
C ASP A 105 11.91 -11.73 -0.63
N LEU A 106 11.27 -10.65 -1.09
CA LEU A 106 11.74 -9.28 -0.89
C LEU A 106 11.64 -8.86 0.58
N ILE A 107 10.58 -9.27 1.28
CA ILE A 107 10.40 -9.00 2.72
C ILE A 107 11.48 -9.72 3.53
N ASP A 108 11.72 -11.00 3.24
CA ASP A 108 12.78 -11.78 3.89
C ASP A 108 14.17 -11.17 3.66
N ALA A 109 14.44 -10.68 2.44
CA ALA A 109 15.67 -9.96 2.13
C ALA A 109 15.79 -8.65 2.90
N ALA A 110 14.70 -7.89 3.06
CA ALA A 110 14.67 -6.64 3.83
C ALA A 110 14.91 -6.87 5.32
N PHE A 111 14.44 -7.99 5.90
CA PHE A 111 14.74 -8.38 7.28
C PHE A 111 16.21 -8.74 7.52
N ALA A 112 16.91 -9.20 6.48
CA ALA A 112 18.30 -9.64 6.57
C ALA A 112 19.32 -8.51 6.38
N ALA A 113 18.87 -7.30 6.00
CA ALA A 113 19.70 -6.12 5.72
C ALA A 113 20.01 -5.30 6.98
#